data_AF-A0A9E3TCV5-F1
#
_entry.id   AF-A0A9E3TCV5-F1
#
_cell.length_a   1.000
_cell.length_b   1.000
_cell.length_c   1.000
_cell.angle_alpha   90.00
_cell.angle_beta   90.00
_cell.angle_gamma   90.00
#
_symmetry.space_group_name_H-M   'P 1'
#
loop_
_entity.id
_entity.type
_entity.pdbx_description
1 polymer ?
#
loop_
_entity_poly.entity_id
_entity_poly.type
_entity_poly.pdbx_seq_one_letter_code
_entity_poly.pdbx_strand_id
1 'polypeptide(L)'
;MLAYLAERCSAGDGADRMEAYGGAFDRISGHYLIRAYSYAAAAPPPPYESVRRIMHFAGFATLFDVLQTYTPAPATIGFRVPYMPEGMPAADHFDTYWGDLSTVGTWSQAYGLQCHYPAAPPARGDYVTVADTLPTPQPGHGYYFVTSATYQGQTRYGKKTSGGKLSGRDPAVLPNCR
;
A
#
# COMPACT_ATOMS: atom_id res chain seq x y z
N MET A 1 2.01 5.97 -9.30
CA MET A 1 1.81 7.41 -9.59
C MET A 1 2.29 7.65 -11.01
N LEU A 2 1.39 7.98 -11.93
CA LEU A 2 1.75 8.44 -13.27
C LEU A 2 1.79 9.97 -13.23
N ALA A 3 2.88 10.56 -13.67
CA ALA A 3 3.01 12.01 -13.78
C ALA A 3 3.01 12.39 -15.26
N TYR A 4 2.20 13.38 -15.62
CA TYR A 4 2.14 13.96 -16.96
C TYR A 4 2.45 15.45 -16.84
N LEU A 5 3.35 15.96 -17.69
CA LEU A 5 3.61 17.39 -17.83
C LEU A 5 2.61 17.97 -18.84
N ALA A 6 1.76 18.88 -18.37
CA ALA A 6 0.66 19.43 -19.16
C ALA A 6 1.08 20.49 -20.20
N GLU A 7 2.33 20.95 -20.18
CA GLU A 7 2.81 21.95 -21.14
C GLU A 7 3.27 21.28 -22.44
N ARG A 8 2.41 21.33 -23.45
CA ARG A 8 2.83 21.25 -24.85
C ARG A 8 3.29 22.65 -25.27
N CYS A 9 4.41 22.75 -25.98
CA CYS A 9 4.76 24.00 -26.63
C CYS A 9 3.66 24.31 -27.67
N SER A 10 2.91 25.38 -27.46
CA SER A 10 1.80 25.77 -28.33
C SER A 10 2.32 26.43 -29.60
N ALA A 11 2.93 25.69 -30.52
CA ALA A 11 3.10 26.09 -31.92
C ALA A 11 3.80 24.98 -32.74
N GLY A 12 3.03 24.29 -33.58
CA GLY A 12 3.56 23.46 -34.68
C GLY A 12 3.31 21.96 -34.50
N ASP A 13 2.90 21.29 -35.57
CA ASP A 13 2.59 19.85 -35.66
C ASP A 13 3.81 18.92 -35.48
N GLY A 14 4.89 19.40 -34.84
CA GLY A 14 6.04 18.59 -34.46
C GLY A 14 5.76 17.88 -33.14
N ALA A 15 5.98 16.56 -33.09
CA ALA A 15 5.86 15.83 -31.83
C ALA A 15 6.94 16.32 -30.84
N ASP A 16 6.53 16.94 -29.73
CA ASP A 16 7.41 17.23 -28.61
C ASP A 16 8.01 15.91 -28.10
N ARG A 17 9.34 15.76 -28.24
CA ARG A 17 10.06 14.63 -27.65
C ARG A 17 10.52 15.04 -26.25
N MET A 18 10.10 14.26 -25.25
CA MET A 18 10.69 14.32 -23.92
C MET A 18 11.62 13.13 -23.72
N GLU A 19 12.79 13.40 -23.17
CA GLU A 19 13.74 12.36 -22.79
C GLU A 19 14.20 12.59 -21.35
N ALA A 20 14.06 11.57 -20.51
CA ALA A 20 14.49 11.61 -19.12
C ALA A 20 15.90 11.01 -19.00
N TYR A 21 16.82 11.74 -18.38
CA TYR A 21 18.20 11.31 -18.17
C TYR A 21 18.56 11.32 -16.69
N GLY A 22 18.58 10.13 -16.09
CA GLY A 22 18.99 9.94 -14.72
C GLY A 22 18.01 10.52 -13.69
N GLY A 23 18.08 9.97 -12.49
CA GLY A 23 17.33 10.44 -11.34
C GLY A 23 18.20 10.42 -10.10
N ALA A 24 17.89 11.31 -9.16
CA ALA A 24 18.50 11.35 -7.84
C ALA A 24 17.38 11.28 -6.80
N PHE A 25 17.52 10.37 -5.84
CA PHE A 25 16.61 10.26 -4.71
C PHE A 25 17.29 10.79 -3.45
N ASP A 26 16.78 11.90 -2.92
CA ASP A 26 17.14 12.37 -1.60
C ASP A 26 16.32 11.59 -0.57
N ARG A 27 17.00 10.62 0.04
CA ARG A 27 16.40 9.73 1.02
C ARG A 27 16.05 10.47 2.31
N ILE A 28 16.68 11.59 2.63
CA ILE A 28 16.42 12.31 3.89
C ILE A 28 15.14 13.13 3.77
N SER A 29 14.94 13.80 2.64
CA SER A 29 13.78 14.68 2.42
C SER A 29 12.61 14.00 1.69
N GLY A 30 12.79 12.77 1.18
CA GLY A 30 11.73 12.05 0.48
C GLY A 30 11.43 12.65 -0.90
N HIS A 31 12.45 13.23 -1.53
CA HIS A 31 12.35 13.87 -2.84
C HIS A 31 13.03 13.04 -3.92
N TYR A 32 12.32 12.79 -5.02
CA TYR A 32 12.88 12.22 -6.23
C TYR A 32 12.96 13.29 -7.32
N LEU A 33 14.16 13.51 -7.84
CA LEU A 33 14.46 14.49 -8.87
C LEU A 33 14.81 13.75 -10.17
N ILE A 34 14.19 14.13 -11.27
CA ILE A 34 14.49 13.59 -12.61
C ILE A 34 14.91 14.75 -13.51
N ARG A 35 16.04 14.61 -14.21
CA ARG A 35 16.42 15.57 -15.25
C ARG A 35 15.70 15.20 -16.55
N ALA A 36 14.98 16.16 -17.12
CA ALA A 36 14.27 15.99 -18.38
C ALA A 36 14.75 17.00 -19.42
N TYR A 37 14.79 16.57 -20.67
CA TYR A 37 15.03 17.42 -21.83
C TYR A 37 13.73 17.52 -22.61
N SER A 38 13.36 18.76 -22.92
CA SER A 38 12.31 19.08 -23.88
C SER A 38 12.99 19.58 -25.15
N TYR A 39 12.60 18.98 -26.28
CA TYR A 39 13.02 19.41 -27.61
C TYR A 39 11.80 19.99 -28.31
N ALA A 40 11.82 21.31 -28.57
CA ALA A 40 10.82 21.95 -29.41
C ALA A 40 11.27 21.87 -30.88
N ALA A 41 10.36 21.51 -31.77
CA ALA A 41 10.60 21.59 -33.21
C ALA A 41 10.54 23.07 -33.63
N ALA A 42 11.69 23.70 -33.83
CA ALA A 42 11.71 25.03 -34.41
C ALA A 42 11.54 24.92 -35.94
N ALA A 43 10.62 25.69 -36.52
CA ALA A 43 10.30 25.65 -37.97
C ALA A 43 11.56 25.89 -38.82
N PRO A 44 11.82 25.09 -39.87
CA PRO A 44 13.15 24.96 -40.46
C PRO A 44 13.71 26.27 -41.05
N PRO A 45 15.03 26.56 -40.91
CA PRO A 45 16.03 25.86 -40.12
C PRO A 45 16.42 26.63 -38.84
N PRO A 46 16.20 26.06 -37.65
CA PRO A 46 16.96 26.44 -36.47
C PRO A 46 17.42 25.19 -35.71
N PRO A 47 18.48 25.30 -34.89
CA PRO A 47 18.90 24.20 -34.03
C PRO A 47 17.77 23.86 -33.04
N TYR A 48 17.61 22.57 -32.71
CA TYR A 48 16.75 22.15 -31.61
C TYR A 48 17.20 22.89 -30.33
N GLU A 49 16.40 23.82 -29.83
CA GLU A 49 16.62 24.38 -28.51
C GLU A 49 16.26 23.32 -27.47
N SER A 50 17.27 22.79 -26.78
CA SER A 50 17.05 21.86 -25.67
C SER A 50 16.83 22.66 -24.39
N VAL A 51 15.63 22.62 -23.82
CA VAL A 51 15.39 23.17 -22.48
C VAL A 51 15.59 22.07 -21.46
N ARG A 52 16.51 22.30 -20.51
CA ARG A 52 16.74 21.40 -19.38
C ARG A 52 15.71 21.72 -18.29
N ARG A 53 14.89 20.74 -17.93
CA ARG A 53 13.92 20.82 -16.83
C ARG A 53 14.31 19.83 -15.73
N ILE A 54 13.96 20.16 -14.49
CA ILE A 54 14.02 19.22 -13.36
C ILE A 54 12.59 18.93 -12.94
N MET A 55 12.18 17.67 -13.05
CA MET A 55 10.94 17.20 -12.48
C MET A 55 11.20 16.84 -11.02
N HIS A 56 10.37 17.37 -10.13
CA HIS A 56 10.45 17.15 -8.70
C HIS A 56 9.21 16.41 -8.22
N PHE A 57 9.45 15.30 -7.53
CA PHE A 57 8.42 14.48 -6.92
C PHE A 57 8.68 14.44 -5.42
N ALA A 58 7.69 14.83 -4.62
CA ALA A 58 7.76 14.85 -3.16
C ALA A 58 6.81 13.82 -2.55
N GLY A 59 7.00 13.52 -1.27
CA GLY A 59 6.13 12.62 -0.50
C GLY A 59 6.52 11.14 -0.59
N PHE A 60 7.76 10.84 -0.99
CA PHE A 60 8.31 9.49 -0.78
C PHE A 60 8.70 9.30 0.68
N ALA A 61 8.67 8.05 1.12
CA ALA A 61 9.16 7.66 2.44
C ALA A 61 10.61 8.13 2.64
N THR A 62 10.89 8.77 3.78
CA THR A 62 12.23 9.22 4.14
C THR A 62 13.02 8.11 4.83
N LEU A 63 14.34 8.26 4.92
CA LEU A 63 15.26 7.33 5.57
C LEU A 63 15.00 7.20 7.08
N PHE A 64 14.19 8.13 7.64
CA PHE A 64 13.78 8.17 9.04
C PHE A 64 12.25 8.26 9.16
N ASP A 65 11.52 7.29 8.62
CA ASP A 65 10.04 7.27 8.70
C ASP A 65 9.49 6.67 10.02
N VAL A 66 10.32 6.17 10.94
CA VAL A 66 9.82 5.49 12.15
C VAL A 66 10.46 6.04 13.43
N LEU A 67 9.85 7.07 14.01
CA LEU A 67 9.93 7.34 15.44
C LEU A 67 8.74 6.66 16.11
N GLN A 68 8.97 5.50 16.73
CA GLN A 68 7.93 4.73 17.39
C GLN A 68 7.83 5.13 18.86
N THR A 69 7.00 6.13 19.18
CA THR A 69 6.60 6.42 20.56
C THR A 69 5.55 5.40 20.98
N TYR A 70 5.91 4.49 21.90
CA TYR A 70 4.99 3.55 22.53
C TYR A 70 3.85 4.31 23.21
N THR A 71 2.72 4.39 22.53
CA THR A 71 1.45 4.84 23.11
C THR A 71 0.73 3.56 23.50
N PRO A 72 0.32 3.37 24.78
CA PRO A 72 -0.40 2.17 25.19
C PRO A 72 -1.58 1.96 24.24
N ALA A 73 -1.67 0.73 23.71
CA ALA A 73 -2.48 0.41 22.55
C ALA A 73 -3.92 0.93 22.71
N PRO A 74 -4.55 1.45 21.64
CA PRO A 74 -5.99 1.60 21.66
C PRO A 74 -6.60 0.23 21.99
N ALA A 75 -7.54 0.18 22.94
CA ALA A 75 -8.26 -1.06 23.32
C ALA A 75 -9.04 -1.72 22.15
N THR A 76 -8.94 -1.13 20.96
CA THR A 76 -9.63 -1.54 19.75
C THR A 76 -8.73 -1.36 18.54
N ILE A 77 -8.66 -2.39 17.71
CA ILE A 77 -8.10 -2.36 16.36
C ILE A 77 -9.27 -2.09 15.42
N GLY A 78 -9.12 -1.17 14.48
CA GLY A 78 -10.20 -0.84 13.55
C GLY A 78 -9.72 -0.55 12.14
N PHE A 79 -10.61 -0.75 11.18
CA PHE A 79 -10.36 -0.44 9.77
C PHE A 79 -11.67 -0.09 9.06
N ARG A 80 -11.54 0.62 7.92
CA ARG A 80 -12.64 0.83 6.98
C ARG A 80 -12.74 -0.34 6.02
N VAL A 81 -13.95 -0.84 5.81
CA VAL A 81 -14.22 -1.89 4.83
C VAL A 81 -13.89 -1.36 3.43
N PRO A 82 -12.90 -1.97 2.73
CA PRO A 82 -12.49 -1.50 1.41
C PRO A 82 -13.56 -1.81 0.37
N TYR A 83 -13.47 -1.14 -0.79
CA TYR A 83 -14.38 -1.38 -1.92
C TYR A 83 -14.34 -2.83 -2.44
N MET A 84 -13.16 -3.47 -2.39
CA MET A 84 -12.95 -4.88 -2.73
C MET A 84 -12.10 -5.58 -1.65
N PRO A 85 -12.73 -6.10 -0.57
CA PRO A 85 -12.02 -6.82 0.48
C PRO A 85 -11.26 -8.01 -0.09
N GLU A 86 -9.92 -7.97 -0.04
CA GLU A 86 -9.04 -9.01 -0.58
C GLU A 86 -9.35 -9.40 -2.05
N GLY A 87 -9.77 -8.40 -2.85
CA GLY A 87 -10.14 -8.58 -4.25
C GLY A 87 -11.46 -9.34 -4.45
N MET A 88 -12.32 -9.39 -3.45
CA MET A 88 -13.70 -9.90 -3.53
C MET A 88 -14.68 -8.72 -3.70
N PRO A 89 -15.88 -8.92 -4.28
CA PRO A 89 -16.82 -7.83 -4.53
C PRO A 89 -17.46 -7.26 -3.25
N ALA A 90 -17.45 -8.04 -2.16
CA ALA A 90 -17.92 -7.67 -0.83
C ALA A 90 -17.27 -8.61 0.23
N ALA A 91 -17.70 -8.48 1.49
CA ALA A 91 -17.40 -9.41 2.57
C ALA A 91 -18.70 -9.72 3.33
N ASP A 92 -18.89 -11.00 3.70
CA ASP A 92 -19.95 -11.42 4.61
C ASP A 92 -19.53 -11.20 6.06
N HIS A 93 -18.26 -11.43 6.36
CA HIS A 93 -17.63 -11.15 7.65
C HIS A 93 -16.10 -11.10 7.50
N PHE A 94 -15.46 -10.73 8.60
CA PHE A 94 -14.03 -10.74 8.80
C PHE A 94 -13.67 -11.60 10.01
N ASP A 95 -12.43 -12.09 10.01
CA ASP A 95 -11.79 -12.71 11.17
C ASP A 95 -10.45 -12.02 11.38
N THR A 96 -10.11 -11.69 12.62
CA THR A 96 -8.79 -11.15 12.96
C THR A 96 -8.05 -12.18 13.79
N TYR A 97 -6.79 -12.36 13.43
CA TYR A 97 -5.83 -13.23 14.09
C TYR A 97 -4.64 -12.41 14.56
N TRP A 98 -3.87 -12.99 15.47
CA TRP A 98 -2.63 -12.43 15.95
C TRP A 98 -1.55 -13.50 16.06
N GLY A 99 -0.29 -13.10 16.13
CA GLY A 99 0.82 -13.99 16.43
C GLY A 99 2.06 -13.22 16.84
N ASP A 100 3.11 -13.92 17.27
CA ASP A 100 4.38 -13.29 17.63
C ASP A 100 5.08 -12.71 16.38
N LEU A 101 5.64 -11.50 16.48
CA LEU A 101 6.36 -10.85 15.39
C LEU A 101 7.50 -11.71 14.83
N SER A 102 8.12 -12.56 15.66
CA SER A 102 9.16 -13.50 15.24
C SER A 102 8.66 -14.59 14.28
N THR A 103 7.35 -14.82 14.20
CA THR A 103 6.73 -15.83 13.33
C THR A 103 5.95 -15.22 12.17
N VAL A 104 6.09 -13.91 11.90
CA VAL A 104 5.46 -13.23 10.76
C VAL A 104 5.72 -13.97 9.45
N GLY A 105 4.66 -14.19 8.67
CA GLY A 105 4.70 -14.97 7.44
C GLY A 105 4.41 -16.46 7.62
N THR A 106 4.49 -16.97 8.85
CA THR A 106 4.08 -18.35 9.20
C THR A 106 2.64 -18.33 9.75
N TRP A 107 1.69 -17.99 8.90
CA TRP A 107 0.29 -17.70 9.29
C TRP A 107 -0.43 -18.87 9.97
N SER A 108 0.04 -20.10 9.79
CA SER A 108 -0.49 -21.29 10.46
C SER A 108 -0.23 -21.32 11.97
N GLN A 109 0.63 -20.45 12.46
CA GLN A 109 0.92 -20.28 13.88
C GLN A 109 0.15 -19.11 14.51
N ALA A 110 -0.72 -18.45 13.76
CA ALA A 110 -1.56 -17.39 14.28
C ALA A 110 -2.64 -17.96 15.23
N TYR A 111 -3.21 -17.10 16.06
CA TYR A 111 -4.31 -17.39 16.96
C TYR A 111 -5.48 -16.47 16.63
N GLY A 112 -6.72 -16.98 16.70
CA GLY A 112 -7.91 -16.15 16.53
C GLY A 112 -7.99 -15.09 17.63
N LEU A 113 -8.22 -13.83 17.25
CA LEU A 113 -8.51 -12.73 18.17
C LEU A 113 -10.03 -12.51 18.25
N GLN A 114 -10.67 -12.38 17.09
CA GLN A 114 -12.13 -12.25 16.98
C GLN A 114 -12.59 -12.80 15.63
N CYS A 115 -13.63 -13.63 15.67
CA CYS A 115 -14.12 -14.37 14.51
C CYS A 115 -15.51 -13.88 14.09
N HIS A 116 -15.83 -14.04 12.81
CA HIS A 116 -17.13 -13.83 12.19
C HIS A 116 -17.78 -12.47 12.51
N TYR A 117 -17.01 -11.39 12.42
CA TYR A 117 -17.50 -10.03 12.72
C TYR A 117 -17.52 -9.13 11.47
N PRO A 118 -18.41 -8.13 11.40
CA PRO A 118 -19.57 -7.94 12.28
C PRO A 118 -20.64 -9.02 12.05
N ALA A 119 -21.65 -9.09 12.92
CA ALA A 119 -22.71 -10.11 12.86
C ALA A 119 -23.59 -10.05 11.60
N ALA A 120 -23.57 -8.93 10.89
CA ALA A 120 -24.22 -8.73 9.60
C ALA A 120 -23.19 -8.31 8.55
N PRO A 121 -23.37 -8.67 7.26
CA PRO A 121 -22.46 -8.26 6.20
C PRO A 121 -22.24 -6.74 6.17
N PRO A 122 -20.99 -6.26 6.31
CA PRO A 122 -20.72 -4.83 6.35
C PRO A 122 -20.70 -4.21 4.94
N ALA A 123 -21.11 -2.95 4.86
CA ALA A 123 -21.07 -2.18 3.64
C ALA A 123 -19.69 -1.58 3.37
N ARG A 124 -19.44 -1.17 2.13
CA ARG A 124 -18.20 -0.48 1.73
C ARG A 124 -18.09 0.85 2.48
N GLY A 125 -16.94 1.11 3.09
CA GLY A 125 -16.67 2.33 3.84
C GLY A 125 -17.07 2.28 5.32
N ASP A 126 -17.85 1.28 5.74
CA ASP A 126 -18.16 1.03 7.15
C ASP A 126 -16.88 0.90 7.96
N TYR A 127 -16.92 1.40 9.20
CA TYR A 127 -15.82 1.25 10.13
C TYR A 127 -16.11 0.08 11.06
N VAL A 128 -15.23 -0.92 11.04
CA VAL A 128 -15.34 -2.11 11.90
C VAL A 128 -14.22 -2.11 12.93
N THR A 129 -14.51 -2.60 14.12
CA THR A 129 -13.55 -2.67 15.24
C THR A 129 -13.54 -4.06 15.86
N VAL A 130 -12.38 -4.41 16.41
CA VAL A 130 -12.09 -5.61 17.18
C VAL A 130 -11.46 -5.16 18.49
N ALA A 131 -11.86 -5.75 19.62
CA ALA A 131 -11.21 -5.46 20.89
C ALA A 131 -9.79 -6.07 20.90
N ASP A 132 -8.78 -5.27 21.24
CA ASP A 132 -7.44 -5.80 21.51
C ASP A 132 -7.39 -6.29 22.96
N THR A 133 -7.49 -7.60 23.13
CA THR A 133 -7.47 -8.28 24.44
C THR A 133 -6.09 -8.78 24.82
N LEU A 134 -5.06 -8.51 24.00
CA LEU A 134 -3.73 -9.03 24.23
C LEU A 134 -3.02 -8.27 25.37
N PRO A 135 -2.23 -8.98 26.21
CA PRO A 135 -1.38 -8.30 27.18
C PRO A 135 -0.32 -7.46 26.46
N THR A 136 0.29 -6.49 27.15
CA THR A 136 1.48 -5.82 26.60
C THR A 136 2.60 -6.84 26.34
N PRO A 137 3.21 -6.89 25.14
CA PRO A 137 4.31 -7.81 24.86
C PRO A 137 5.55 -7.47 25.72
N GLN A 138 6.34 -8.49 26.06
CA GLN A 138 7.59 -8.30 26.78
C GLN A 138 8.61 -7.50 25.93
N PRO A 139 9.58 -6.80 26.54
CA PRO A 139 10.64 -6.11 25.80
C PRO A 139 11.35 -7.04 24.80
N GLY A 140 11.48 -6.61 23.54
CA GLY A 140 12.06 -7.41 22.47
C GLY A 140 11.07 -8.30 21.72
N HIS A 141 9.81 -8.35 22.15
CA HIS A 141 8.71 -9.05 21.48
C HIS A 141 7.70 -8.06 20.91
N GLY A 142 6.82 -8.57 20.06
CA GLY A 142 5.59 -7.87 19.68
C GLY A 142 4.62 -8.81 19.02
N TYR A 143 3.41 -8.31 18.76
CA TYR A 143 2.39 -9.05 18.05
C TYR A 143 2.20 -8.49 16.63
N TYR A 144 1.97 -9.37 15.66
CA TYR A 144 1.34 -8.97 14.41
C TYR A 144 -0.15 -9.25 14.49
N PHE A 145 -0.92 -8.52 13.69
CA PHE A 145 -2.34 -8.79 13.45
C PHE A 145 -2.56 -9.04 11.97
N VAL A 146 -3.45 -9.96 11.64
CA VAL A 146 -3.88 -10.23 10.27
C VAL A 146 -5.38 -10.39 10.24
N THR A 147 -6.04 -9.72 9.29
CA THR A 147 -7.48 -9.82 9.10
C THR A 147 -7.76 -10.56 7.81
N SER A 148 -8.59 -11.61 7.87
CA SER A 148 -9.17 -12.25 6.70
C SER A 148 -10.56 -11.69 6.39
N ALA A 149 -10.92 -11.66 5.12
CA ALA A 149 -12.27 -11.41 4.65
C ALA A 149 -12.86 -12.72 4.13
N THR A 150 -14.12 -12.99 4.44
CA THR A 150 -14.88 -14.13 3.91
C THR A 150 -16.07 -13.62 3.09
N TYR A 151 -16.26 -14.14 1.88
CA TYR A 151 -17.41 -13.84 1.03
C TYR A 151 -17.86 -15.09 0.26
N GLN A 152 -19.12 -15.48 0.39
CA GLN A 152 -19.73 -16.65 -0.25
C GLN A 152 -18.90 -17.94 -0.03
N GLY A 153 -18.42 -18.13 1.20
CA GLY A 153 -17.60 -19.27 1.60
C GLY A 153 -16.15 -19.22 1.11
N GLN A 154 -15.73 -18.15 0.41
CA GLN A 154 -14.32 -17.91 0.09
C GLN A 154 -13.68 -17.01 1.12
N THR A 155 -12.68 -17.52 1.83
CA THR A 155 -11.86 -16.73 2.75
C THR A 155 -10.57 -16.30 2.05
N ARG A 156 -10.12 -15.08 2.33
CA ARG A 156 -8.87 -14.50 1.80
C ARG A 156 -8.23 -13.61 2.84
N TYR A 157 -6.90 -13.53 2.83
CA TYR A 157 -6.15 -12.62 3.67
C TYR A 157 -4.80 -12.30 3.03
N GLY A 158 -4.31 -11.10 3.33
CA GLY A 158 -2.94 -10.71 3.05
C GLY A 158 -2.57 -10.65 1.57
N LYS A 159 -1.30 -10.31 1.33
CA LYS A 159 -0.73 -10.20 -0.01
C LYS A 159 0.34 -11.28 -0.19
N LYS A 160 0.03 -12.36 -0.92
CA LYS A 160 1.06 -13.28 -1.42
C LYS A 160 1.52 -12.78 -2.80
N THR A 161 2.79 -12.48 -2.95
CA THR A 161 3.39 -12.28 -4.27
C THR A 161 3.70 -13.64 -4.87
N SER A 162 3.05 -13.98 -6.00
CA SER A 162 3.39 -15.15 -6.81
C SER A 162 3.58 -14.72 -8.25
N GLY A 163 4.77 -14.96 -8.81
CA GLY A 163 5.11 -14.53 -10.18
C GLY A 163 5.01 -13.00 -10.39
N GLY A 164 5.35 -12.20 -9.37
CA GLY A 164 5.28 -10.73 -9.45
C GLY A 164 3.86 -10.14 -9.37
N LYS A 165 2.82 -10.97 -9.17
CA LYS A 165 1.44 -10.53 -8.99
C LYS A 165 1.02 -10.68 -7.53
N LEU A 166 0.39 -9.64 -6.98
CA LEU A 166 -0.22 -9.67 -5.65
C LEU A 166 -1.51 -10.48 -5.71
N SER A 167 -1.62 -11.52 -4.88
CA SER A 167 -2.80 -12.38 -4.79
C SER A 167 -3.10 -12.71 -3.33
N GLY A 168 -4.32 -12.41 -2.86
CA GLY A 168 -4.79 -12.74 -1.51
C GLY A 168 -5.40 -14.15 -1.39
N ARG A 169 -4.83 -15.14 -2.09
CA ARG A 169 -5.54 -16.40 -2.39
C ARG A 169 -5.18 -17.62 -1.54
N ASP A 170 -4.57 -17.48 -0.37
CA ASP A 170 -4.13 -18.66 0.40
C ASP A 170 -4.87 -18.88 1.73
N PRO A 171 -6.22 -19.08 1.73
CA PRO A 171 -6.97 -19.34 2.95
C PRO A 171 -6.49 -20.59 3.71
N ALA A 172 -5.80 -21.51 3.03
CA ALA A 172 -5.46 -22.83 3.56
C ALA A 172 -4.45 -22.82 4.70
N VAL A 173 -3.79 -21.69 4.97
CA VAL A 173 -2.73 -21.61 5.98
C VAL A 173 -3.20 -20.96 7.28
N LEU A 174 -4.33 -20.22 7.31
CA LEU A 174 -4.84 -19.72 8.58
C LEU A 174 -5.49 -20.85 9.37
N PRO A 175 -5.28 -20.91 10.70
CA PRO A 175 -6.02 -21.83 11.54
C PRO A 175 -7.49 -21.44 11.57
N ASN A 176 -8.36 -22.40 11.89
CA ASN A 176 -9.77 -22.11 12.12
C ASN A 176 -9.89 -21.08 13.25
N CYS A 177 -10.51 -19.93 12.95
CA CYS A 177 -10.91 -18.98 13.96
C CYS A 177 -12.04 -19.63 14.78
N ARG A 178 -11.83 -19.81 16.08
CA ARG A 178 -12.78 -20.40 17.02
C ARG A 178 -12.98 -19.47 18.19
#